data_AF-A0A1I2I8P4-F1
#
_entry.id   AF-A0A1I2I8P4-F1
#
_cell.length_a   1.000
_cell.length_b   1.000
_cell.length_c   1.000
_cell.angle_alpha   90.00
_cell.angle_beta   90.00
_cell.angle_gamma   90.00
#
_symmetry.space_group_name_H-M   'P 1'
#
loop_
_entity.id
_entity.type
_entity.pdbx_description
1 polymer ?
#
loop_
_entity_poly.entity_id
_entity_poly.type
_entity_poly.pdbx_seq_one_letter_code
_entity_poly.pdbx_strand_id
1 'polypeptide(L)'
;MRSLQPAAWFSEYILIAFLLPFVAPPDPGQSKLATMPYIFGLAMIRNEREIRIVTEPISLGVLMLLNQLENIVLTVNPDEANKQAAVTIKPQFVRSEFIPGFADGNWTMKVNIKIKGDVILNTTDLSLLPPPNVEKIQALFQEQLKQRAEAALQLTQLKLKTDFFGYANAYRNHFPHKWKAKKAQWESDFPKIKTIIHVEARILRTGKSGDPQGIPGQSNE
;
A
#
# COMPACT_ATOMS: atom_id res chain seq x y z
N MET A 1 40.57 -10.30 -17.28
CA MET A 1 40.19 -11.18 -16.15
C MET A 1 40.67 -10.55 -14.85
N ARG A 2 39.75 -10.00 -14.07
CA ARG A 2 39.96 -9.65 -12.67
C ARG A 2 38.70 -10.07 -11.94
N SER A 3 38.79 -11.21 -11.26
CA SER A 3 37.74 -11.76 -10.42
C SER A 3 37.50 -10.79 -9.26
N LEU A 4 36.36 -10.12 -9.27
CA LEU A 4 35.82 -9.51 -8.07
C LEU A 4 35.01 -10.60 -7.36
N GLN A 5 35.63 -11.25 -6.38
CA GLN A 5 34.87 -11.95 -5.36
C GLN A 5 34.13 -10.89 -4.53
N PRO A 6 32.81 -10.98 -4.32
CA PRO A 6 32.14 -10.15 -3.33
C PRO A 6 32.56 -10.61 -1.94
N ALA A 7 33.08 -9.67 -1.15
CA ALA A 7 33.39 -9.87 0.26
C ALA A 7 32.12 -10.31 0.99
N ALA A 8 32.15 -11.55 1.46
CA ALA A 8 31.16 -12.12 2.36
C ALA A 8 31.24 -11.44 3.73
N TRP A 9 30.32 -10.50 3.98
CA TRP A 9 29.98 -10.05 5.33
C TRP A 9 28.50 -10.37 5.57
N PHE A 10 28.25 -11.62 5.99
CA PHE A 10 26.94 -12.14 6.35
C PHE A 10 26.41 -11.45 7.62
N SER A 11 25.27 -10.76 7.51
CA SER A 11 24.41 -10.38 8.62
C SER A 11 23.07 -11.09 8.44
N GLU A 12 22.74 -12.00 9.37
CA GLU A 12 21.61 -12.96 9.34
C GLU A 12 20.17 -12.37 9.29
N TYR A 13 19.98 -11.11 8.88
CA TYR A 13 18.65 -10.51 8.77
C TYR A 13 18.51 -9.62 7.54
N ILE A 14 19.04 -10.05 6.39
CA ILE A 14 18.56 -9.53 5.11
C ILE A 14 17.42 -10.43 4.67
N LEU A 15 16.21 -10.07 5.10
CA LEU A 15 15.00 -10.63 4.52
C LEU A 15 14.91 -10.09 3.09
N ILE A 16 15.39 -10.86 2.12
CA ILE A 16 15.19 -10.55 0.70
C ILE A 16 13.76 -10.99 0.38
N ALA A 17 12.83 -10.06 0.56
CA ALA A 17 11.45 -10.21 0.11
C ALA A 17 11.34 -9.65 -1.31
N PHE A 18 11.11 -10.52 -2.30
CA PHE A 18 10.71 -10.11 -3.63
C PHE A 18 9.20 -10.16 -3.73
N LEU A 19 8.60 -9.08 -4.26
CA LEU A 19 7.22 -9.04 -4.69
C LEU A 19 7.20 -9.20 -6.20
N LEU A 20 6.57 -10.27 -6.68
CA LEU A 20 6.41 -10.51 -8.11
C LEU A 20 4.94 -10.40 -8.50
N PRO A 21 4.63 -9.79 -9.66
CA PRO A 21 3.30 -9.87 -10.22
C PRO A 21 2.96 -11.34 -10.52
N PHE A 22 1.85 -11.83 -9.98
CA PHE A 22 1.36 -13.18 -10.24
C PHE A 22 0.49 -13.18 -11.50
N VAL A 23 0.56 -14.20 -12.36
CA VAL A 23 -0.31 -14.34 -13.55
C VAL A 23 -1.36 -15.41 -13.27
N ALA A 24 -2.64 -15.09 -13.39
CA ALA A 24 -3.72 -16.02 -13.12
C ALA A 24 -3.80 -17.16 -14.17
N PRO A 25 -4.25 -18.36 -13.78
CA PRO A 25 -4.59 -19.41 -14.74
C PRO A 25 -5.83 -19.02 -15.59
N PRO A 26 -6.01 -19.64 -16.77
CA PRO A 26 -7.18 -19.38 -17.61
C PRO A 26 -8.50 -19.77 -16.94
N ASP A 27 -9.59 -19.11 -17.30
CA ASP A 27 -10.92 -19.35 -16.74
C ASP A 27 -11.41 -20.79 -17.01
N PRO A 28 -12.24 -21.37 -16.11
CA PRO A 28 -12.81 -22.71 -16.29
C PRO A 28 -13.55 -22.83 -17.63
N GLY A 29 -13.13 -23.78 -18.47
CA GLY A 29 -13.74 -24.04 -19.78
C GLY A 29 -13.02 -23.41 -20.99
N GLN A 30 -11.97 -22.61 -20.77
CA GLN A 30 -11.13 -22.12 -21.86
C GLN A 30 -9.95 -23.06 -22.19
N SER A 31 -9.46 -22.97 -23.43
CA SER A 31 -8.25 -23.68 -23.87
C SER A 31 -7.04 -23.32 -23.00
N LYS A 32 -6.13 -24.28 -22.74
CA LYS A 32 -4.86 -24.02 -22.04
C LYS A 32 -3.99 -22.93 -22.72
N LEU A 33 -4.24 -22.66 -24.00
CA LEU A 33 -3.54 -21.66 -24.81
C LEU A 33 -4.30 -20.32 -24.90
N ALA A 34 -5.53 -20.23 -24.39
CA ALA A 34 -6.30 -18.99 -24.27
C ALA A 34 -5.94 -18.25 -22.98
N THR A 35 -4.64 -18.02 -22.77
CA THR A 35 -4.16 -17.18 -21.67
C THR A 35 -3.98 -15.78 -22.21
N MET A 36 -4.90 -14.88 -21.89
CA MET A 36 -4.52 -13.47 -21.78
C MET A 36 -3.82 -13.35 -20.43
N PRO A 37 -2.48 -13.25 -20.38
CA PRO A 37 -1.79 -13.08 -19.11
C PRO A 37 -2.21 -11.74 -18.52
N TYR A 38 -2.93 -11.77 -17.41
CA TYR A 38 -3.20 -10.61 -16.60
C TYR A 38 -2.53 -10.77 -15.23
N ILE A 39 -1.99 -9.67 -14.73
CA ILE A 39 -1.36 -9.61 -13.42
C ILE A 39 -2.47 -9.63 -12.36
N PHE A 40 -2.43 -10.63 -11.48
CA PHE A 40 -3.39 -10.90 -10.42
C PHE A 40 -2.69 -10.94 -9.06
N GLY A 41 -2.38 -9.76 -8.54
CA GLY A 41 -1.83 -9.60 -7.19
C GLY A 41 -0.30 -9.74 -7.10
N LEU A 42 0.18 -9.92 -5.86
CA LEU A 42 1.59 -9.95 -5.48
C LEU A 42 1.92 -11.24 -4.76
N ALA A 43 2.96 -11.94 -5.22
CA ALA A 43 3.56 -13.04 -4.47
C ALA A 43 4.50 -12.50 -3.38
N MET A 44 4.27 -12.87 -2.13
CA MET A 44 5.11 -12.54 -0.97
C MET A 44 6.06 -13.69 -0.67
N ILE A 45 7.36 -13.46 -0.83
CA ILE A 45 8.42 -14.48 -0.76
C ILE A 45 9.32 -14.24 0.46
N ARG A 46 9.71 -15.32 1.15
CA ARG A 46 10.77 -15.33 2.19
C ARG A 46 11.66 -16.54 1.96
N ASN A 47 12.97 -16.35 2.00
CA ASN A 47 13.96 -17.41 1.82
C ASN A 47 13.68 -18.27 0.57
N GLU A 48 13.46 -17.60 -0.57
CA GLU A 48 13.18 -18.23 -1.88
C GLU A 48 11.89 -19.05 -1.96
N ARG A 49 11.02 -18.98 -0.94
CA ARG A 49 9.73 -19.67 -0.91
C ARG A 49 8.59 -18.68 -0.85
N GLU A 50 7.58 -18.91 -1.69
CA GLU A 50 6.31 -18.20 -1.57
C GLU A 50 5.65 -18.54 -0.23
N ILE A 51 5.22 -17.50 0.49
CA ILE A 51 4.44 -17.67 1.72
C ILE A 51 2.96 -17.36 1.47
N ARG A 52 2.68 -16.41 0.55
CA ARG A 52 1.32 -15.92 0.30
C ARG A 52 1.24 -15.15 -1.02
N ILE A 53 0.17 -15.37 -1.77
CA ILE A 53 -0.29 -14.42 -2.80
C ILE A 53 -1.34 -13.49 -2.20
N VAL A 54 -1.21 -12.19 -2.45
CA VAL A 54 -2.17 -11.16 -2.01
C VAL A 54 -2.75 -10.39 -3.19
N THR A 55 -4.06 -10.15 -3.14
CA THR A 55 -4.82 -9.36 -4.12
C THR A 55 -5.33 -8.07 -3.48
N GLU A 56 -6.04 -7.24 -4.24
CA GLU A 56 -6.69 -6.05 -3.69
C GLU A 56 -7.74 -6.44 -2.64
N PRO A 57 -7.86 -5.69 -1.53
CA PRO A 57 -7.22 -4.40 -1.25
C PRO A 57 -5.79 -4.50 -0.65
N ILE A 58 -5.33 -5.69 -0.26
CA ILE A 58 -4.08 -5.89 0.49
C ILE A 58 -2.85 -5.57 -0.37
N SER A 59 -2.82 -6.00 -1.64
CA SER A 59 -1.69 -5.74 -2.55
C SER A 59 -1.38 -4.25 -2.67
N LEU A 60 -2.40 -3.41 -2.75
CA LEU A 60 -2.24 -1.95 -2.80
C LEU A 60 -1.70 -1.37 -1.49
N GLY A 61 -2.14 -1.92 -0.35
CA GLY A 61 -1.58 -1.59 0.96
C GLY A 61 -0.09 -1.93 1.05
N VAL A 62 0.31 -3.10 0.53
CA VAL A 62 1.71 -3.54 0.48
C VAL A 62 2.55 -2.60 -0.38
N LEU A 63 2.13 -2.32 -1.62
CA LEU A 63 2.87 -1.40 -2.52
C LEU A 63 2.98 0.01 -1.92
N MET A 64 1.91 0.51 -1.32
CA MET A 64 1.90 1.82 -0.67
C MET A 64 2.91 1.89 0.48
N LEU A 65 2.94 0.90 1.36
CA LEU A 65 3.86 0.86 2.49
C LEU A 65 5.33 0.71 2.05
N LEU A 66 5.58 0.07 0.91
CA LEU A 66 6.92 -0.09 0.34
C LEU A 66 7.38 1.09 -0.52
N ASN A 67 6.58 2.14 -0.68
CA ASN A 67 6.84 3.23 -1.63
C ASN A 67 6.96 2.75 -3.08
N GLN A 68 6.21 1.72 -3.45
CA GLN A 68 6.19 1.11 -4.79
C GLN A 68 4.82 1.25 -5.47
N LEU A 69 3.95 2.11 -4.94
CA LEU A 69 2.63 2.39 -5.52
C LEU A 69 2.77 3.35 -6.71
N GLU A 70 3.26 2.84 -7.83
CA GLU A 70 3.53 3.59 -9.05
C GLU A 70 2.49 3.30 -10.14
N ASN A 71 2.17 4.30 -10.97
CA ASN A 71 1.36 4.17 -12.18
C ASN A 71 -0.03 3.52 -12.00
N ILE A 72 -0.64 3.64 -10.82
CA ILE A 72 -1.98 3.13 -10.53
C ILE A 72 -3.01 4.26 -10.46
N VAL A 73 -4.29 3.91 -10.63
CA VAL A 73 -5.44 4.76 -10.33
C VAL A 73 -6.25 4.15 -9.19
N LEU A 74 -6.71 4.99 -8.28
CA LEU A 74 -7.46 4.57 -7.09
C LEU A 74 -8.87 5.13 -7.18
N THR A 75 -9.87 4.33 -6.85
CA THR A 75 -11.28 4.74 -6.90
C THR A 75 -11.84 4.95 -5.49
N VAL A 76 -12.60 6.04 -5.34
CA VAL A 76 -13.31 6.39 -4.11
C VAL A 76 -14.79 6.45 -4.45
N ASN A 77 -15.61 5.67 -3.76
CA ASN A 77 -17.05 5.69 -3.94
C ASN A 77 -17.70 6.49 -2.78
N PRO A 78 -18.35 7.64 -3.07
CA PRO A 78 -19.05 8.44 -2.06
C PRO A 78 -20.49 8.01 -1.77
N ASP A 79 -21.02 7.02 -2.51
CA ASP A 79 -22.37 6.50 -2.40
C ASP A 79 -22.36 4.97 -2.23
N GLU A 80 -22.74 4.51 -1.04
CA GLU A 80 -22.79 3.07 -0.74
C GLU A 80 -23.89 2.33 -1.52
N ALA A 81 -24.94 3.03 -1.98
CA ALA A 81 -26.04 2.46 -2.75
C ALA A 81 -25.67 2.27 -4.23
N ASN A 82 -24.96 3.23 -4.82
CA ASN A 82 -24.48 3.14 -6.19
C ASN A 82 -23.01 2.70 -6.27
N LYS A 83 -22.79 1.38 -6.28
CA LYS A 83 -21.43 0.80 -6.36
C LYS A 83 -20.71 1.03 -7.69
N GLN A 84 -21.41 1.48 -8.74
CA GLN A 84 -20.85 1.65 -10.08
C GLN A 84 -20.28 3.06 -10.30
N ALA A 85 -20.69 4.03 -9.50
CA ALA A 85 -20.20 5.40 -9.56
C ALA A 85 -18.99 5.59 -8.64
N ALA A 86 -17.94 6.26 -9.11
CA ALA A 86 -16.76 6.55 -8.32
C ALA A 86 -16.01 7.80 -8.80
N VAL A 87 -15.21 8.36 -7.90
CA VAL A 87 -14.17 9.33 -8.22
C VAL A 87 -12.85 8.59 -8.36
N THR A 88 -12.24 8.67 -9.54
CA THR A 88 -10.95 8.04 -9.84
C THR A 88 -9.83 9.06 -9.65
N ILE A 89 -8.87 8.72 -8.80
CA ILE A 89 -7.75 9.54 -8.37
C ILE A 89 -6.45 8.89 -8.84
N LYS A 90 -5.62 9.63 -9.57
CA LYS A 90 -4.26 9.23 -9.91
C LYS A 90 -3.27 9.84 -8.90
N PRO A 91 -2.60 9.04 -8.07
CA PRO A 91 -1.54 9.53 -7.20
C PRO A 91 -0.42 10.19 -8.01
N GLN A 92 0.00 11.38 -7.57
CA GLN A 92 1.16 12.13 -8.09
C GLN A 92 2.35 12.07 -7.12
N PHE A 93 2.06 11.81 -5.84
CA PHE A 93 3.05 11.67 -4.78
C PHE A 93 2.56 10.63 -3.79
N VAL A 94 3.44 9.69 -3.44
CA VAL A 94 3.22 8.69 -2.40
C VAL A 94 4.51 8.61 -1.58
N ARG A 95 4.38 8.74 -0.26
CA ARG A 95 5.50 8.54 0.67
C ARG A 95 5.02 7.93 1.97
N SER A 96 5.61 6.80 2.33
CA SER A 96 5.41 6.05 3.55
C SER A 96 6.72 6.05 4.34
N GLU A 97 6.64 6.42 5.62
CA GLU A 97 7.77 6.48 6.55
C GLU A 97 7.48 5.66 7.80
N PHE A 98 8.43 4.81 8.17
CA PHE A 98 8.41 4.02 9.39
C PHE A 98 9.29 4.68 10.43
N ILE A 99 8.68 5.20 11.48
CA ILE A 99 9.33 5.93 12.56
C ILE A 99 9.32 5.04 13.81
N PRO A 100 10.45 4.41 14.15
CA PRO A 100 10.54 3.54 15.31
C PRO A 100 10.54 4.37 16.60
N GLY A 101 9.94 3.82 17.65
CA GLY A 101 9.85 4.41 18.97
C GLY A 101 10.05 3.38 20.07
N PHE A 102 10.22 3.89 21.28
CA PHE A 102 10.34 3.07 22.48
C PHE A 102 9.64 3.79 23.62
N ALA A 103 8.53 3.23 24.10
CA ALA A 103 7.71 3.81 25.16
C ALA A 103 7.34 2.72 26.18
N ASP A 104 7.40 3.05 27.47
CA ASP A 104 7.03 2.14 28.58
C ASP A 104 7.71 0.76 28.50
N GLY A 105 8.99 0.73 28.10
CA GLY A 105 9.76 -0.51 27.96
C GLY A 105 9.46 -1.32 26.69
N ASN A 106 8.52 -0.88 25.86
CA ASN A 106 8.04 -1.58 24.67
C ASN A 106 8.41 -0.87 23.37
N TRP A 107 8.63 -1.66 22.32
CA TRP A 107 8.82 -1.16 20.96
C TRP A 107 7.50 -0.62 20.38
N THR A 108 7.55 0.55 19.76
CA THR A 108 6.41 1.17 19.08
C THR A 108 6.79 1.58 17.67
N MET A 109 5.85 1.52 16.73
CA MET A 109 6.08 1.97 15.36
C MET A 109 5.02 3.00 14.98
N LYS A 110 5.44 4.15 14.47
CA LYS A 110 4.54 5.08 13.78
C LYS A 110 4.76 4.96 12.29
N VAL A 111 3.68 4.77 11.54
CA VAL A 111 3.71 4.74 10.07
C VAL A 111 3.01 5.99 9.56
N ASN A 112 3.75 6.89 8.94
CA ASN A 112 3.21 8.09 8.31
C ASN A 112 3.10 7.87 6.81
N ILE A 113 1.89 7.99 6.28
CA ILE A 113 1.61 7.84 4.85
C ILE A 113 1.08 9.18 4.34
N LYS A 114 1.74 9.72 3.31
CA LYS A 114 1.34 10.94 2.63
C LYS A 114 1.07 10.63 1.17
N ILE A 115 -0.15 10.89 0.72
CA ILE A 115 -0.54 10.73 -0.68
C ILE A 115 -1.13 12.03 -1.20
N LYS A 116 -0.69 12.46 -2.37
CA LYS A 116 -1.30 13.56 -3.12
C LYS A 116 -1.69 13.05 -4.50
N GLY A 117 -2.90 13.36 -4.95
CA GLY A 117 -3.40 12.87 -6.24
C GLY A 117 -4.29 13.86 -6.97
N ASP A 118 -4.46 13.61 -8.26
CA ASP A 118 -5.36 14.35 -9.13
C ASP A 118 -6.58 13.48 -9.46
N VAL A 119 -7.78 14.03 -9.41
CA VAL A 119 -8.97 13.38 -9.97
C VAL A 119 -8.83 13.38 -11.49
N ILE A 120 -9.01 12.20 -12.08
CA ILE A 120 -8.95 12.01 -13.53
C ILE A 120 -10.30 11.61 -14.13
N LEU A 121 -11.25 11.16 -13.30
CA LEU A 121 -12.59 10.79 -13.72
C LEU A 121 -13.55 10.91 -12.53
N ASN A 122 -14.76 11.42 -12.78
CA ASN A 122 -15.88 11.40 -11.85
C ASN A 122 -17.10 10.82 -12.56
N THR A 123 -17.55 9.65 -12.15
CA THR A 123 -18.77 9.00 -12.67
C THR A 123 -19.94 9.06 -11.68
N THR A 124 -19.82 9.90 -10.65
CA THR A 124 -20.87 10.15 -9.65
C THR A 124 -21.66 11.40 -10.00
N ASP A 125 -22.81 11.60 -9.38
CA ASP A 125 -23.60 12.84 -9.51
C ASP A 125 -23.08 13.99 -8.60
N LEU A 126 -21.98 13.74 -7.86
CA LEU A 126 -21.39 14.72 -6.95
C LEU A 126 -20.50 15.70 -7.72
N SER A 127 -20.90 16.97 -7.82
CA SER A 127 -20.01 18.03 -8.34
C SER A 127 -18.81 18.22 -7.39
N LEU A 128 -17.61 18.30 -7.96
CA LEU A 128 -16.34 18.51 -7.23
C LEU A 128 -15.87 19.97 -7.29
N LEU A 129 -16.74 20.90 -7.70
CA LEU A 129 -16.51 22.35 -7.62
C LEU A 129 -16.58 22.87 -6.16
N PRO A 130 -17.57 22.45 -5.34
CA PRO A 130 -17.67 22.95 -3.97
C PRO A 130 -16.56 22.36 -3.09
N PRO A 131 -15.83 23.18 -2.30
CA PRO A 131 -14.81 22.68 -1.36
C PRO A 131 -15.31 21.59 -0.40
N PRO A 132 -16.52 21.66 0.17
CA PRO A 132 -17.02 20.60 1.07
C PRO A 132 -17.15 19.21 0.40
N ASN A 133 -17.45 19.17 -0.90
CA ASN A 133 -17.56 17.91 -1.64
C ASN A 133 -16.18 17.29 -1.87
N VAL A 134 -15.16 18.12 -2.16
CA VAL A 134 -13.76 17.67 -2.27
C VAL A 134 -13.26 17.13 -0.92
N GLU A 135 -13.57 17.82 0.18
CA GLU A 135 -13.23 17.38 1.53
C GLU A 135 -13.87 16.03 1.87
N LYS A 136 -15.13 15.82 1.49
CA LYS A 136 -15.80 14.51 1.64
C LYS A 136 -15.05 13.41 0.89
N ILE A 137 -14.71 13.60 -0.37
CA ILE A 137 -13.96 12.61 -1.16
C ILE A 137 -12.57 12.36 -0.54
N GLN A 138 -11.89 13.42 -0.11
CA GLN A 138 -10.58 13.30 0.52
C GLN A 138 -10.62 12.50 1.82
N ALA A 139 -11.65 12.70 2.66
CA ALA A 139 -11.83 11.94 3.89
C ALA A 139 -12.07 10.45 3.61
N LEU A 140 -12.94 10.13 2.64
CA LEU A 140 -13.18 8.75 2.19
C LEU A 140 -11.91 8.12 1.62
N PHE A 141 -11.16 8.87 0.83
CA PHE A 141 -9.89 8.41 0.26
C PHE A 141 -8.88 8.08 1.36
N GLN A 142 -8.73 8.96 2.35
CA GLN A 142 -7.84 8.76 3.49
C GLN A 142 -8.20 7.49 4.27
N GLU A 143 -9.49 7.27 4.54
CA GLU A 143 -9.96 6.10 5.27
C GLU A 143 -9.71 4.80 4.48
N GLN A 144 -9.99 4.78 3.18
CA GLN A 144 -9.70 3.61 2.34
C GLN A 144 -8.21 3.27 2.31
N LEU A 145 -7.34 4.28 2.20
CA LEU A 145 -5.88 4.08 2.23
C LEU A 145 -5.44 3.55 3.60
N LYS A 146 -5.98 4.08 4.69
CA LYS A 146 -5.70 3.60 6.04
C LYS A 146 -6.09 2.13 6.20
N GLN A 147 -7.28 1.72 5.77
CA GLN A 147 -7.73 0.33 5.84
C GLN A 147 -6.82 -0.62 5.04
N ARG A 148 -6.35 -0.19 3.86
CA ARG A 148 -5.38 -0.96 3.05
C ARG A 148 -4.05 -1.14 3.78
N ALA A 149 -3.51 -0.08 4.38
CA ALA A 149 -2.29 -0.13 5.17
C ALA A 149 -2.43 -1.04 6.39
N GLU A 150 -3.55 -0.92 7.12
CA GLU A 150 -3.86 -1.75 8.28
C GLU A 150 -3.95 -3.23 7.90
N ALA A 151 -4.65 -3.57 6.83
CA ALA A 151 -4.78 -4.95 6.37
C ALA A 151 -3.41 -5.56 5.98
N ALA A 152 -2.57 -4.81 5.26
CA ALA A 152 -1.23 -5.26 4.89
C ALA A 152 -0.31 -5.46 6.11
N LEU A 153 -0.37 -4.55 7.08
CA LEU A 153 0.40 -4.66 8.33
C LEU A 153 -0.10 -5.81 9.19
N GLN A 154 -1.41 -5.98 9.36
CA GLN A 154 -1.98 -7.10 10.11
C GLN A 154 -1.59 -8.45 9.49
N LEU A 155 -1.65 -8.57 8.17
CA LEU A 155 -1.22 -9.79 7.47
C LEU A 155 0.25 -10.10 7.78
N THR A 156 1.16 -9.16 7.54
CA THR A 156 2.60 -9.37 7.68
C THR A 156 3.02 -9.56 9.13
N GLN A 157 2.50 -8.73 10.04
CA GLN A 157 2.88 -8.69 11.44
C GLN A 157 2.25 -9.83 12.26
N LEU A 158 0.95 -10.10 12.09
CA LEU A 158 0.22 -11.03 12.96
C LEU A 158 0.06 -12.42 12.36
N LYS A 159 -0.21 -12.51 11.05
CA LYS A 159 -0.47 -13.80 10.38
C LYS A 159 0.82 -14.44 9.88
N LEU A 160 1.63 -13.68 9.13
CA LEU A 160 2.88 -14.17 8.55
C LEU A 160 4.06 -14.07 9.51
N LYS A 161 3.95 -13.24 10.56
CA LYS A 161 5.02 -12.94 11.53
C LYS A 161 6.37 -12.70 10.84
N THR A 162 6.33 -11.95 9.74
CA THR A 162 7.48 -11.71 8.87
C THR A 162 7.63 -10.21 8.65
N ASP A 163 8.83 -9.70 8.90
CA ASP A 163 9.15 -8.28 8.74
C ASP A 163 9.37 -7.92 7.27
N PHE A 164 8.27 -7.70 6.55
CA PHE A 164 8.30 -7.30 5.13
C PHE A 164 8.61 -5.83 4.91
N PHE A 165 8.35 -4.97 5.90
CA PHE A 165 8.47 -3.51 5.76
C PHE A 165 9.75 -2.94 6.39
N GLY A 166 10.63 -3.79 6.91
CA GLY A 166 11.96 -3.40 7.39
C GLY A 166 11.96 -2.73 8.77
N TYR A 167 11.07 -3.15 9.67
CA TYR A 167 11.02 -2.68 11.06
C TYR A 167 12.37 -2.92 11.76
N ALA A 168 12.97 -4.10 11.60
CA ALA A 168 14.27 -4.46 12.16
C ALA A 168 15.35 -3.46 11.75
N ASN A 169 15.34 -3.06 10.47
CA ASN A 169 16.30 -2.10 9.93
C ASN A 169 16.03 -0.70 10.51
N ALA A 170 14.76 -0.29 10.63
CA ALA A 170 14.40 0.98 11.26
C ALA A 170 14.92 1.05 12.71
N TYR A 171 14.69 0.02 13.53
CA TYR A 171 15.18 -0.05 14.91
C TYR A 171 16.70 -0.15 14.99
N ARG A 172 17.35 -0.91 14.10
CA ARG A 172 18.82 -0.99 14.04
C ARG A 172 19.44 0.37 13.80
N ASN A 173 18.86 1.16 12.91
CA ASN A 173 19.37 2.47 12.54
C ASN A 173 19.12 3.53 13.63
N HIS A 174 17.95 3.53 14.27
CA HIS A 174 17.58 4.54 15.26
C HIS A 174 17.97 4.18 16.70
N PHE A 175 18.03 2.89 17.04
CA PHE A 175 18.30 2.38 18.38
C PHE A 175 19.35 1.26 18.39
N PRO A 176 20.57 1.49 17.85
CA PRO A 176 21.56 0.42 17.61
C PRO A 176 21.94 -0.36 18.88
N HIS A 177 22.08 0.30 20.02
CA HIS A 177 22.40 -0.36 21.29
C HIS A 177 21.27 -1.27 21.78
N LYS A 178 20.02 -0.80 21.75
CA LYS A 178 18.85 -1.60 22.14
C LYS A 178 18.61 -2.74 21.15
N TRP A 179 18.80 -2.48 19.86
CA TRP A 179 18.75 -3.48 18.80
C TRP A 179 19.75 -4.61 19.07
N LYS A 180 21.03 -4.29 19.37
CA LYS A 180 22.06 -5.30 19.66
C LYS A 180 21.67 -6.23 20.81
N ALA A 181 21.01 -5.71 21.83
CA ALA A 181 20.56 -6.49 22.99
C ALA A 181 19.33 -7.38 22.68
N LYS A 182 18.41 -6.93 21.82
CA LYS A 182 17.13 -7.62 21.56
C LYS A 182 17.04 -8.36 20.23
N LYS A 183 18.01 -8.21 19.31
CA LYS A 183 17.95 -8.79 17.95
C LYS A 183 17.68 -10.31 17.92
N ALA A 184 18.19 -11.05 18.89
CA ALA A 184 17.99 -12.50 18.98
C ALA A 184 16.53 -12.90 19.28
N GLN A 185 15.75 -11.99 19.87
CA GLN A 185 14.34 -12.19 20.22
C GLN A 185 13.38 -11.58 19.17
N TRP A 186 13.92 -11.05 18.07
CA TRP A 186 13.18 -10.24 17.10
C TRP A 186 11.92 -10.93 16.56
N GLU A 187 12.02 -12.19 16.13
CA GLU A 187 10.87 -12.94 15.59
C GLU A 187 9.72 -13.06 16.61
N SER A 188 10.02 -13.04 17.91
CA SER A 188 9.04 -13.12 18.99
C SER A 188 8.49 -11.75 19.43
N ASP A 189 9.28 -10.68 19.23
CA ASP A 189 8.92 -9.32 19.58
C ASP A 189 8.13 -8.62 18.46
N PHE A 190 8.50 -8.86 17.20
CA PHE A 190 7.92 -8.20 16.03
C PHE A 190 6.38 -8.24 16.00
N PRO A 191 5.70 -9.40 16.23
CA PRO A 191 4.24 -9.45 16.25
C PRO A 191 3.59 -8.63 17.37
N LYS A 192 4.33 -8.24 18.40
CA LYS A 192 3.83 -7.53 19.59
C LYS A 192 4.00 -6.01 19.49
N ILE A 193 4.72 -5.52 18.48
CA ILE A 193 5.00 -4.09 18.33
C ILE A 193 3.70 -3.34 18.07
N LYS A 194 3.40 -2.33 18.91
CA LYS A 194 2.26 -1.46 18.68
C LYS A 194 2.54 -0.54 17.49
N THR A 195 1.83 -0.77 16.39
CA THR A 195 1.90 0.05 15.19
C THR A 195 0.75 1.05 15.15
N ILE A 196 1.05 2.34 14.99
CA ILE A 196 0.08 3.42 14.84
C ILE A 196 0.22 3.98 13.42
N ILE A 197 -0.87 3.98 12.66
CA ILE A 197 -0.88 4.46 11.28
C ILE A 197 -1.52 5.85 11.22
N HIS A 198 -0.86 6.77 10.54
CA HIS A 198 -1.39 8.07 10.20
C HIS A 198 -1.34 8.25 8.68
N VAL A 199 -2.50 8.48 8.08
CA VAL A 199 -2.63 8.72 6.64
C VAL A 199 -3.07 10.16 6.43
N GLU A 200 -2.38 10.85 5.55
CA GLU A 200 -2.74 12.16 5.04
C GLU A 200 -2.93 12.04 3.52
N ALA A 201 -4.17 12.15 3.06
CA ALA A 201 -4.50 12.13 1.64
C ALA A 201 -4.91 13.54 1.20
N ARG A 202 -4.38 14.01 0.07
CA ARG A 202 -4.77 15.30 -0.53
C ARG A 202 -5.16 15.21 -1.99
N ILE A 203 -6.27 15.82 -2.35
CA ILE A 203 -6.66 16.04 -3.75
C ILE A 203 -6.06 17.38 -4.19
N LEU A 204 -5.22 17.36 -5.23
CA LEU A 204 -4.56 18.56 -5.75
C LEU A 204 -5.38 19.22 -6.85
N ARG A 205 -6.02 18.43 -7.70
CA ARG A 205 -6.82 18.89 -8.84
C ARG A 205 -8.04 18.01 -9.00
N THR A 206 -9.18 18.61 -9.33
CA THR A 206 -10.43 17.90 -9.62
C THR A 206 -10.69 17.70 -11.13
N GLY A 207 -9.77 18.17 -11.98
CA GLY A 207 -9.94 18.24 -13.43
C GLY A 207 -10.45 19.63 -13.89
N LYS A 208 -10.49 19.89 -15.20
CA LYS A 208 -11.04 21.14 -15.76
C LYS A 208 -12.58 21.20 -15.75
N SER A 209 -13.21 20.05 -15.61
CA SER A 209 -14.66 19.94 -15.45
C SER A 209 -14.93 19.38 -14.07
N GLY A 210 -15.36 20.24 -13.14
CA GLY A 210 -15.76 19.78 -11.80
C GLY A 210 -17.12 19.06 -11.81
N ASP A 211 -17.85 19.15 -12.91
CA ASP A 211 -19.15 18.52 -13.11
C ASP A 211 -19.06 17.18 -13.86
N PRO A 212 -19.98 16.24 -13.59
CA PRO A 212 -19.96 14.91 -14.19
C PRO A 212 -20.15 14.97 -15.71
N GLN A 213 -19.26 14.34 -16.47
CA GLN A 213 -19.23 14.45 -17.95
C GLN A 213 -20.25 13.53 -18.67
N GLY A 214 -21.17 12.91 -17.94
CA GLY A 214 -22.08 11.87 -18.44
C GLY A 214 -23.56 12.06 -18.10
N ILE A 215 -23.96 13.21 -17.55
CA ILE A 215 -25.37 13.48 -17.24
C ILE A 215 -26.09 13.97 -18.50
N PRO A 216 -27.11 13.25 -19.02
CA PRO A 216 -27.90 13.73 -20.14
C PRO A 216 -28.58 15.06 -19.79
N GLY A 217 -28.35 16.10 -20.60
CA GLY A 217 -28.98 17.42 -20.42
C GLY A 217 -28.14 18.48 -19.69
N GLN A 218 -26.90 18.19 -19.30
CA GLN A 218 -25.94 19.19 -18.79
C GLN A 218 -24.93 19.67 -19.84
N SER A 219 -25.29 19.64 -21.13
CA SER A 219 -24.58 20.39 -22.15
C SER A 219 -25.35 21.68 -22.42
N ASN A 220 -25.04 22.78 -21.74
CA ASN A 220 -25.50 24.10 -22.20
C ASN A 220 -24.36 25.12 -22.09
N GLU A 221 -24.07 25.68 -23.28
CA GLU A 221 -23.71 27.08 -23.55
C GLU A 221 -22.37 27.65 -23.06
#